data_AF-W0FY24-F1
#
_entry.id   AF-W0FY24-F1
#
_cell.length_a   1.000
_cell.length_b   1.000
_cell.length_c   1.000
_cell.angle_alpha   90.00
_cell.angle_beta   90.00
_cell.angle_gamma   90.00
#
_symmetry.space_group_name_H-M   'P 1'
#
loop_
_entity.id
_entity.type
_entity.pdbx_description
1 polymer ?
#
loop_
_entity_poly.entity_id
_entity_poly.type
_entity_poly.pdbx_seq_one_letter_code
_entity_poly.pdbx_strand_id
1 'polypeptide(L)'
;MVAHRRDRHRRHIRSRLGRLQHDPGQVMADFDTKARKARLRLALAGAVAVAALVGGGVLALSLLDSDDSAGQPDAKTPSSAAPSTSQSSTAAPSQVFTPAEAPRVPILKPRTNAEGIGTGFPPTALGATSAAVTYWEDLDLLDDVIARKQWTAIAAKDSPATIDQGVTEVRKVREGVGLPPSGGNPDGLTFATSVKAALVRSLDKSGDVIDVWMVYDRYATIRDKGADENPLRDEVTNLILKWDGTDWKVTTEAQYTAKVKGPRAYDPASKYAWAEGWRVVSDG
;
A
#
# COMPACT_ATOMS: atom_id res chain seq x y z
N MET A 1 -83.20 -0.36 -25.41
CA MET A 1 -83.06 -1.73 -25.93
C MET A 1 -81.74 -1.79 -26.68
N VAL A 2 -80.77 -2.58 -26.18
CA VAL A 2 -79.56 -3.12 -26.85
C VAL A 2 -78.58 -2.15 -27.56
N ALA A 3 -77.39 -1.95 -26.97
CA ALA A 3 -76.05 -2.18 -27.57
C ALA A 3 -74.96 -1.71 -26.56
N HIS A 4 -74.13 -2.58 -25.98
CA HIS A 4 -72.81 -3.01 -26.48
C HIS A 4 -71.80 -1.85 -26.63
N ARG A 5 -70.53 -1.91 -26.24
CA ARG A 5 -69.67 -2.96 -25.66
C ARG A 5 -68.33 -2.25 -25.37
N ARG A 6 -67.73 -2.54 -24.22
CA ARG A 6 -66.28 -2.71 -23.97
C ARG A 6 -65.31 -1.75 -24.68
N ASP A 7 -64.66 -0.90 -23.90
CA ASP A 7 -63.24 -0.59 -24.13
C ASP A 7 -62.46 -0.52 -22.80
N ARG A 8 -62.09 -1.71 -22.30
CA ARG A 8 -60.99 -1.90 -21.33
C ARG A 8 -59.86 -2.54 -22.12
N HIS A 9 -58.75 -1.82 -22.30
CA HIS A 9 -57.37 -2.32 -22.17
C HIS A 9 -56.41 -1.41 -22.92
N ARG A 10 -55.83 -0.40 -22.25
CA ARG A 10 -54.54 0.19 -22.65
C ARG A 10 -53.95 1.16 -21.63
N ARG A 11 -53.90 0.79 -20.34
CA ARG A 11 -53.08 1.50 -19.35
C ARG A 11 -52.58 0.50 -18.32
N HIS A 12 -51.45 -0.15 -18.58
CA HIS A 12 -50.55 -0.74 -17.56
C HIS A 12 -49.32 -1.42 -18.20
N ILE A 13 -48.44 -0.68 -18.89
CA ILE A 13 -47.06 -1.16 -19.16
C ILE A 13 -46.10 0.05 -19.27
N ARG A 14 -45.94 0.85 -18.21
CA ARG A 14 -44.81 1.81 -18.08
C ARG A 14 -44.57 2.18 -16.61
N SER A 15 -44.12 1.23 -15.78
CA SER A 15 -43.56 1.56 -14.45
C SER A 15 -42.90 0.36 -13.77
N ARG A 16 -42.03 -0.40 -14.46
CA ARG A 16 -41.19 -1.42 -13.79
C ARG A 16 -39.95 -1.86 -14.57
N LEU A 17 -39.26 -0.92 -15.20
CA LEU A 17 -37.83 -1.08 -15.53
C LEU A 17 -37.03 -0.27 -14.51
N GLY A 18 -37.06 -0.78 -13.27
CA GLY A 18 -36.13 -0.40 -12.22
C GLY A 18 -34.75 -0.87 -12.62
N ARG A 19 -34.08 -0.01 -13.38
CA ARG A 19 -32.64 0.26 -13.39
C ARG A 19 -31.83 -0.61 -12.40
N LEU A 20 -31.48 -1.82 -12.81
CA LEU A 20 -30.27 -2.51 -12.35
C LEU A 20 -29.09 -1.82 -13.04
N GLN A 21 -28.75 -0.61 -12.60
CA GLN A 21 -27.40 -0.09 -12.78
C GLN A 21 -26.53 -0.89 -11.81
N HIS A 22 -26.03 -2.04 -12.26
CA HIS A 22 -24.82 -2.60 -11.69
C HIS A 22 -23.72 -1.57 -11.93
N ASP A 23 -23.25 -0.97 -10.85
CA ASP A 23 -22.04 -0.16 -10.86
C ASP A 23 -20.86 -1.11 -11.11
N PRO A 24 -20.22 -1.08 -12.30
CA PRO A 24 -19.12 -1.97 -12.60
C PRO A 24 -17.91 -1.73 -11.67
N GLY A 25 -17.81 -0.57 -11.01
CA GLY A 25 -16.78 -0.29 -10.01
C GLY A 25 -16.93 -1.09 -8.72
N GLN A 26 -18.16 -1.47 -8.35
CA GLN A 26 -18.43 -2.19 -7.11
C GLN A 26 -18.17 -3.70 -7.22
N VAL A 27 -18.29 -4.25 -8.44
CA VAL A 27 -18.06 -5.69 -8.70
C VAL A 27 -16.56 -6.02 -8.73
N MET A 28 -15.71 -5.14 -9.26
CA MET A 28 -14.24 -5.38 -9.27
C MET A 28 -13.62 -5.33 -7.87
N ALA A 29 -14.07 -4.38 -7.01
CA ALA A 29 -13.59 -4.30 -5.63
C ALA A 29 -13.89 -5.58 -4.82
N ASP A 30 -15.02 -6.25 -5.06
CA ASP A 30 -15.40 -7.47 -4.34
C ASP A 30 -14.65 -8.73 -4.84
N PHE A 31 -14.27 -8.78 -6.12
CA PHE A 31 -13.44 -9.88 -6.67
C PHE A 31 -11.98 -9.80 -6.20
N ASP A 32 -11.38 -8.61 -6.19
CA ASP A 32 -10.02 -8.42 -5.68
C ASP A 32 -9.93 -8.74 -4.19
N THR A 33 -10.95 -8.37 -3.40
CA THR A 33 -10.97 -8.66 -1.96
C THR A 33 -11.08 -10.17 -1.66
N LYS A 34 -11.82 -10.93 -2.47
CA LYS A 34 -11.96 -12.40 -2.32
C LYS A 34 -10.70 -13.14 -2.79
N ALA A 35 -10.10 -12.71 -3.90
CA ALA A 35 -8.84 -13.26 -4.39
C ALA A 35 -7.67 -12.98 -3.42
N ARG A 36 -7.59 -11.77 -2.86
CA ARG A 36 -6.62 -11.39 -1.80
C ARG A 36 -6.73 -12.28 -0.57
N LYS A 37 -7.94 -12.53 -0.08
CA LYS A 37 -8.19 -13.42 1.07
C LYS A 37 -7.76 -14.86 0.77
N ALA A 38 -7.98 -15.36 -0.44
CA ALA A 38 -7.57 -16.70 -0.84
C ALA A 38 -6.05 -16.85 -0.97
N ARG A 39 -5.35 -15.83 -1.49
CA ARG A 39 -3.89 -15.83 -1.65
C ARG A 39 -3.14 -15.71 -0.32
N LEU A 40 -3.60 -14.81 0.56
CA LEU A 40 -3.08 -14.70 1.92
C LEU A 40 -3.31 -16.01 2.71
N ARG A 41 -4.48 -16.63 2.54
CA ARG A 41 -4.77 -17.98 3.07
C ARG A 41 -3.81 -19.03 2.56
N LEU A 42 -3.42 -19.00 1.29
CA LEU A 42 -2.53 -19.99 0.71
C LEU A 42 -1.09 -19.85 1.25
N ALA A 43 -0.59 -18.61 1.33
CA ALA A 43 0.74 -18.31 1.88
C ALA A 43 0.85 -18.74 3.35
N LEU A 44 -0.21 -18.55 4.14
CA LEU A 44 -0.22 -18.92 5.56
C LEU A 44 -0.69 -20.34 5.87
N ALA A 45 -1.54 -20.97 5.06
CA ALA A 45 -1.91 -22.37 5.23
C ALA A 45 -0.69 -23.30 5.02
N GLY A 46 0.24 -22.94 4.13
CA GLY A 46 1.54 -23.61 4.02
C GLY A 46 2.39 -23.50 5.30
N ALA A 47 2.26 -22.40 6.03
CA ALA A 47 2.98 -22.17 7.29
C ALA A 47 2.45 -23.02 8.44
N VAL A 48 1.13 -23.05 8.61
CA VAL A 48 0.44 -23.67 9.77
C VAL A 48 0.32 -25.19 9.63
N ALA A 49 0.12 -25.73 8.42
CA ALA A 49 -0.05 -27.18 8.21
C ALA A 49 1.19 -28.01 8.61
N VAL A 50 2.37 -27.41 8.67
CA VAL A 50 3.63 -28.13 8.94
C VAL A 50 4.10 -27.97 10.40
N ALA A 51 3.55 -27.04 11.17
CA ALA A 51 3.82 -26.97 12.62
C ALA A 51 3.25 -28.19 13.39
N ALA A 52 2.34 -28.95 12.77
CA ALA A 52 1.80 -30.19 13.31
C ALA A 52 2.55 -31.47 12.85
N LEU A 53 3.62 -31.35 12.05
CA LEU A 53 4.25 -32.50 11.37
C LEU A 53 5.78 -32.55 11.50
N VAL A 54 6.36 -32.14 12.63
CA VAL A 54 7.80 -32.36 12.90
C VAL A 54 7.99 -33.22 14.14
N GLY A 55 7.52 -34.46 14.01
CA GLY A 55 8.04 -35.61 14.74
C GLY A 55 8.75 -36.53 13.75
N GLY A 56 10.07 -36.39 13.63
CA GLY A 56 10.94 -37.41 13.03
C GLY A 56 11.65 -37.03 11.73
N GLY A 57 12.99 -37.08 11.75
CA GLY A 57 13.78 -37.31 10.53
C GLY A 57 15.03 -36.44 10.40
N VAL A 58 16.16 -36.98 10.84
CA VAL A 58 17.54 -36.46 10.72
C VAL A 58 18.14 -36.72 9.33
N LEU A 59 19.10 -35.87 8.91
CA LEU A 59 20.34 -36.10 8.11
C LEU A 59 20.56 -34.91 7.13
N ALA A 60 21.75 -34.42 6.76
CA ALA A 60 23.10 -34.34 7.30
C ALA A 60 23.90 -33.32 6.43
N LEU A 61 24.86 -32.64 7.08
CA LEU A 61 25.99 -31.77 6.67
C LEU A 61 26.57 -31.80 5.24
N SER A 62 27.03 -30.61 4.79
CA SER A 62 28.40 -30.24 4.33
C SER A 62 28.40 -28.78 3.80
N LEU A 63 29.07 -27.74 4.35
CA LEU A 63 30.51 -27.37 4.54
C LEU A 63 31.31 -26.99 3.27
N LEU A 64 31.97 -25.81 3.36
CA LEU A 64 33.13 -25.19 2.65
C LEU A 64 32.77 -23.74 2.21
N ASP A 65 33.32 -22.62 2.70
CA ASP A 65 34.64 -22.13 3.18
C ASP A 65 35.53 -21.44 2.13
N SER A 66 36.11 -20.31 2.57
CA SER A 66 37.35 -19.61 2.17
C SER A 66 37.35 -18.43 1.15
N ASP A 67 37.69 -17.27 1.74
CA ASP A 67 38.83 -16.35 1.48
C ASP A 67 38.86 -15.24 0.39
N ASP A 68 38.96 -14.01 0.93
CA ASP A 68 39.95 -12.93 0.72
C ASP A 68 40.45 -12.56 -0.69
N SER A 69 40.33 -11.27 -1.03
CA SER A 69 41.50 -10.39 -1.22
C SER A 69 41.15 -8.93 -1.57
N ALA A 70 41.95 -8.04 -0.98
CA ALA A 70 41.95 -6.59 -1.08
C ALA A 70 42.48 -6.03 -2.42
N GLY A 71 42.16 -4.76 -2.71
CA GLY A 71 42.80 -3.99 -3.77
C GLY A 71 42.24 -2.57 -3.92
N GLN A 72 42.78 -1.63 -3.15
CA GLN A 72 42.67 -0.18 -3.39
C GLN A 72 43.93 0.30 -4.14
N PRO A 73 43.81 1.33 -5.00
CA PRO A 73 44.64 2.52 -4.76
C PRO A 73 43.97 3.86 -5.07
N ASP A 74 44.53 4.89 -4.44
CA ASP A 74 44.15 6.30 -4.43
C ASP A 74 44.43 7.07 -5.75
N ALA A 75 43.68 8.16 -5.96
CA ALA A 75 44.18 9.55 -5.83
C ALA A 75 43.67 10.56 -6.90
N LYS A 76 43.52 11.81 -6.41
CA LYS A 76 43.58 13.14 -7.07
C LYS A 76 42.28 13.85 -7.47
N THR A 77 41.93 14.83 -6.64
CA THR A 77 41.29 16.11 -6.99
C THR A 77 42.35 17.08 -7.57
N PRO A 78 41.98 18.12 -8.37
CA PRO A 78 41.56 19.39 -7.77
C PRO A 78 40.49 20.22 -8.53
N SER A 79 39.71 20.97 -7.75
CA SER A 79 39.22 22.36 -7.90
C SER A 79 38.86 22.94 -9.29
N SER A 80 37.65 23.51 -9.45
CA SER A 80 37.44 24.98 -9.60
C SER A 80 35.96 25.36 -9.84
N ALA A 81 35.68 26.65 -9.66
CA ALA A 81 34.42 27.33 -9.36
C ALA A 81 33.38 27.49 -10.51
N ALA A 82 32.17 27.90 -10.09
CA ALA A 82 30.96 28.17 -10.86
C ALA A 82 31.08 29.25 -11.97
N PRO A 83 30.08 29.30 -12.88
CA PRO A 83 29.18 30.45 -12.79
C PRO A 83 27.68 30.11 -12.97
N SER A 84 26.87 30.87 -12.23
CA SER A 84 25.42 30.96 -12.33
C SER A 84 25.01 31.41 -13.73
N THR A 85 24.20 30.59 -14.42
CA THR A 85 23.53 31.01 -15.66
C THR A 85 22.03 30.78 -15.49
N SER A 86 21.29 31.88 -15.38
CA SER A 86 19.84 31.93 -15.42
C SER A 86 19.37 31.45 -16.80
N GLN A 87 18.97 30.18 -16.90
CA GLN A 87 18.31 29.66 -18.09
C GLN A 87 16.80 29.67 -17.88
N SER A 88 16.15 30.57 -18.62
CA SER A 88 14.73 30.53 -18.93
C SER A 88 14.41 29.15 -19.53
N SER A 89 13.74 28.28 -18.78
CA SER A 89 13.33 26.97 -19.28
C SER A 89 12.19 27.13 -20.28
N THR A 90 12.55 27.21 -21.57
CA THR A 90 11.69 26.77 -22.66
C THR A 90 11.29 25.32 -22.35
N ALA A 91 9.98 25.04 -22.29
CA ALA A 91 9.45 23.72 -21.96
C ALA A 91 10.09 22.66 -22.86
N ALA A 92 10.97 21.84 -22.27
CA ALA A 92 11.53 20.67 -22.94
C ALA A 92 10.39 19.76 -23.42
N PRO A 93 10.54 19.07 -24.57
CA PRO A 93 9.56 18.06 -24.98
C PRO A 93 9.37 17.09 -23.81
N SER A 94 8.13 16.92 -23.36
CA SER A 94 7.80 16.08 -22.21
C SER A 94 8.26 14.66 -22.50
N GLN A 95 9.43 14.30 -21.99
CA GLN A 95 10.04 13.00 -22.17
C GLN A 95 9.07 11.95 -21.63
N VAL A 96 8.63 11.06 -22.51
CA VAL A 96 7.69 9.99 -22.16
C VAL A 96 8.53 8.88 -21.53
N PHE A 97 8.36 8.69 -20.22
CA PHE A 97 8.99 7.61 -19.49
C PHE A 97 7.99 6.48 -19.24
N THR A 98 8.49 5.25 -19.10
CA THR A 98 7.85 4.24 -18.27
C THR A 98 8.22 4.46 -16.79
N PRO A 99 7.44 3.96 -15.82
CA PRO A 99 7.81 4.08 -14.41
C PRO A 99 9.19 3.50 -14.07
N ALA A 100 9.64 2.46 -14.78
CA ALA A 100 10.94 1.83 -14.56
C ALA A 100 12.13 2.66 -15.07
N GLU A 101 11.93 3.45 -16.13
CA GLU A 101 12.97 4.30 -16.73
C GLU A 101 13.06 5.69 -16.10
N ALA A 102 12.00 6.09 -15.40
CA ALA A 102 11.92 7.41 -14.81
C ALA A 102 12.81 7.55 -13.55
N PRO A 103 13.22 8.78 -13.20
CA PRO A 103 13.86 9.05 -11.93
C PRO A 103 13.01 8.55 -10.76
N ARG A 104 13.65 7.78 -9.87
CA ARG A 104 13.01 7.26 -8.66
C ARG A 104 12.80 8.37 -7.64
N VAL A 105 11.73 8.26 -6.87
CA VAL A 105 11.42 9.17 -5.77
C VAL A 105 12.14 8.66 -4.50
N PRO A 106 13.09 9.43 -3.94
CA PRO A 106 13.79 9.02 -2.73
C PRO A 106 12.84 9.14 -1.53
N ILE A 107 12.72 8.08 -0.74
CA ILE A 107 11.99 8.11 0.52
C ILE A 107 12.85 8.81 1.57
N LEU A 108 12.30 9.88 2.16
CA LEU A 108 13.00 10.65 3.19
C LEU A 108 13.12 9.80 4.46
N LYS A 109 14.23 9.96 5.18
CA LYS A 109 14.37 9.37 6.52
C LYS A 109 13.47 10.09 7.52
N PRO A 110 12.79 9.35 8.42
CA PRO A 110 12.02 9.96 9.48
C PRO A 110 12.92 10.76 10.43
N ARG A 111 12.38 11.83 11.02
CA ARG A 111 13.10 12.65 12.02
C ARG A 111 12.93 12.11 13.44
N THR A 112 11.83 11.41 13.67
CA THR A 112 11.44 10.85 14.97
C THR A 112 10.93 9.43 14.79
N ASN A 113 10.74 8.71 15.90
CA ASN A 113 10.09 7.40 15.91
C ASN A 113 9.02 7.40 17.00
N ALA A 114 7.86 6.82 16.72
CA ALA A 114 6.78 6.65 17.67
C ALA A 114 6.23 5.23 17.55
N GLU A 115 6.29 4.47 18.65
CA GLU A 115 5.80 3.08 18.69
C GLU A 115 6.40 2.17 17.61
N GLY A 116 7.68 2.37 17.26
CA GLY A 116 8.36 1.60 16.23
C GLY A 116 8.16 2.12 14.80
N ILE A 117 7.32 3.14 14.59
CA ILE A 117 7.08 3.73 13.27
C ILE A 117 7.85 5.05 13.11
N GLY A 118 8.54 5.21 11.98
CA GLY A 118 9.20 6.47 11.62
C GLY A 118 8.20 7.62 11.42
N THR A 119 8.43 8.79 12.01
CA THR A 119 7.55 9.98 11.97
C THR A 119 8.35 11.28 11.78
N GLY A 120 7.66 12.42 11.71
CA GLY A 120 8.27 13.75 11.67
C GLY A 120 8.69 14.17 10.28
N PHE A 121 7.94 13.77 9.27
CA PHE A 121 8.21 14.10 7.87
C PHE A 121 7.86 15.57 7.58
N PRO A 122 8.54 16.23 6.62
CA PRO A 122 8.27 17.65 6.33
C PRO A 122 6.89 17.86 5.67
N PRO A 123 6.28 19.07 5.80
CA PRO A 123 5.00 19.43 5.18
C PRO A 123 5.13 19.63 3.67
N THR A 124 5.44 18.57 2.94
CA THR A 124 5.61 18.57 1.48
C THR A 124 5.00 17.29 0.91
N ALA A 125 4.67 17.28 -0.38
CA ALA A 125 4.19 16.07 -1.05
C ALA A 125 5.20 14.90 -0.94
N LEU A 126 6.51 15.19 -0.98
CA LEU A 126 7.55 14.18 -0.76
C LEU A 126 7.54 13.65 0.68
N GLY A 127 7.33 14.54 1.66
CA GLY A 127 7.15 14.15 3.06
C GLY A 127 5.92 13.28 3.27
N ALA A 128 4.78 13.61 2.67
CA ALA A 128 3.57 12.79 2.72
C ALA A 128 3.80 11.41 2.08
N THR A 129 4.47 11.37 0.93
CA THR A 129 4.83 10.11 0.26
C THR A 129 5.73 9.26 1.15
N SER A 130 6.75 9.86 1.74
CA SER A 130 7.69 9.17 2.64
C SER A 130 6.99 8.65 3.88
N ALA A 131 6.07 9.43 4.46
CA ALA A 131 5.25 9.03 5.59
C ALA A 131 4.36 7.84 5.23
N ALA A 132 3.61 7.90 4.12
CA ALA A 132 2.73 6.81 3.70
C ALA A 132 3.49 5.50 3.49
N VAL A 133 4.64 5.56 2.80
CA VAL A 133 5.50 4.41 2.54
C VAL A 133 6.00 3.83 3.85
N THR A 134 6.65 4.65 4.68
CA THR A 134 7.20 4.21 5.98
C THR A 134 6.11 3.62 6.88
N TYR A 135 4.96 4.27 6.99
CA TYR A 135 3.84 3.76 7.80
C TYR A 135 3.36 2.41 7.30
N TRP A 136 3.23 2.23 5.99
CA TRP A 136 2.75 0.98 5.42
C TRP A 136 3.76 -0.17 5.56
N GLU A 137 5.05 0.14 5.53
CA GLU A 137 6.14 -0.82 5.69
C GLU A 137 6.32 -1.25 7.15
N ASP A 138 6.21 -0.31 8.10
CA ASP A 138 6.47 -0.52 9.53
C ASP A 138 5.26 -1.08 10.32
N LEU A 139 4.04 -0.99 9.76
CA LEU A 139 2.83 -1.45 10.45
C LEU A 139 2.87 -2.96 10.72
N ASP A 140 2.64 -3.34 11.98
CA ASP A 140 2.46 -4.73 12.36
C ASP A 140 1.12 -5.26 11.81
N LEU A 141 1.19 -6.42 11.19
CA LEU A 141 0.10 -7.01 10.42
C LEU A 141 -0.62 -8.12 11.17
N LEU A 142 -0.04 -8.60 12.27
CA LEU A 142 -0.56 -9.72 13.02
C LEU A 142 -0.68 -9.43 14.51
N ASP A 143 0.14 -8.60 15.13
CA ASP A 143 -0.01 -8.23 16.55
C ASP A 143 -0.99 -7.07 16.69
N ASP A 144 -2.23 -7.36 17.09
CA ASP A 144 -3.27 -6.34 17.19
C ASP A 144 -3.05 -5.34 18.33
N VAL A 145 -2.22 -5.69 19.32
CA VAL A 145 -1.84 -4.80 20.44
C VAL A 145 -0.77 -3.81 19.98
N ILE A 146 0.27 -4.29 19.29
CA ILE A 146 1.29 -3.42 18.67
C ILE A 146 0.64 -2.54 17.59
N ALA A 147 -0.17 -3.13 16.71
CA ALA A 147 -0.87 -2.38 15.67
C ALA A 147 -1.73 -1.26 16.26
N ARG A 148 -2.42 -1.47 17.39
CA ARG A 148 -3.18 -0.38 18.04
C ARG A 148 -2.29 0.79 18.47
N LYS A 149 -1.12 0.52 19.05
CA LYS A 149 -0.17 1.58 19.45
C LYS A 149 0.33 2.35 18.24
N GLN A 150 0.74 1.61 17.21
CA GLN A 150 1.20 2.15 15.94
C GLN A 150 0.13 3.01 15.24
N TRP A 151 -1.09 2.50 15.08
CA TRP A 151 -2.22 3.26 14.55
C TRP A 151 -2.54 4.49 15.37
N THR A 152 -2.42 4.43 16.70
CA THR A 152 -2.59 5.60 17.57
C THR A 152 -1.52 6.67 17.32
N ALA A 153 -0.27 6.26 17.04
CA ALA A 153 0.83 7.18 16.77
C ALA A 153 0.71 7.92 15.43
N ILE A 154 0.11 7.26 14.42
CA ILE A 154 0.01 7.80 13.07
C ILE A 154 -1.38 8.33 12.71
N ALA A 155 -2.44 8.05 13.48
CA ALA A 155 -3.77 8.56 13.18
C ALA A 155 -3.93 10.06 13.51
N ALA A 156 -4.74 10.75 12.71
CA ALA A 156 -5.11 12.14 12.95
C ALA A 156 -5.98 12.23 14.21
N LYS A 157 -5.75 13.24 15.04
CA LYS A 157 -6.44 13.40 16.35
C LYS A 157 -7.96 13.52 16.19
N ASP A 158 -8.42 14.10 15.09
CA ASP A 158 -9.82 14.25 14.72
C ASP A 158 -10.39 13.07 13.92
N SER A 159 -9.61 11.99 13.75
CA SER A 159 -10.03 10.75 13.10
C SER A 159 -9.81 9.52 13.98
N PRO A 160 -10.36 9.47 15.22
CA PRO A 160 -10.13 8.34 16.13
C PRO A 160 -10.62 6.99 15.56
N ALA A 161 -11.62 7.02 14.67
CA ALA A 161 -12.11 5.83 13.98
C ALA A 161 -11.05 5.16 13.09
N THR A 162 -10.03 5.90 12.62
CA THR A 162 -8.90 5.34 11.87
C THR A 162 -8.17 4.27 12.66
N ILE A 163 -8.02 4.45 13.98
CA ILE A 163 -7.33 3.49 14.85
C ILE A 163 -8.09 2.16 14.88
N ASP A 164 -9.40 2.21 15.14
CA ASP A 164 -10.20 0.99 15.24
C ASP A 164 -10.37 0.27 13.91
N GLN A 165 -10.44 1.02 12.79
CA GLN A 165 -10.43 0.45 11.45
C GLN A 165 -9.11 -0.28 11.16
N GLY A 166 -7.98 0.36 11.43
CA GLY A 166 -6.66 -0.24 11.25
C GLY A 166 -6.47 -1.52 12.06
N VAL A 167 -6.84 -1.50 13.34
CA VAL A 167 -6.80 -2.70 14.20
C VAL A 167 -7.75 -3.78 13.66
N THR A 168 -8.95 -3.40 13.21
CA THR A 168 -9.91 -4.36 12.63
C THR A 168 -9.36 -5.08 11.40
N GLU A 169 -8.62 -4.39 10.54
CA GLU A 169 -7.97 -5.03 9.38
C GLU A 169 -6.90 -6.04 9.82
N VAL A 170 -6.10 -5.73 10.85
CA VAL A 170 -5.15 -6.70 11.43
C VAL A 170 -5.88 -7.95 11.94
N ARG A 171 -6.98 -7.78 12.66
CA ARG A 171 -7.79 -8.92 13.14
C ARG A 171 -8.34 -9.76 12.00
N LYS A 172 -8.84 -9.13 10.93
CA LYS A 172 -9.30 -9.84 9.73
C LYS A 172 -8.18 -10.61 9.03
N VAL A 173 -6.96 -10.06 9.01
CA VAL A 173 -5.78 -10.77 8.50
C VAL A 173 -5.53 -12.01 9.36
N ARG A 174 -5.47 -11.88 10.69
CA ARG A 174 -5.31 -13.02 11.63
C ARG A 174 -6.37 -14.11 11.44
N GLU A 175 -7.64 -13.73 11.44
CA GLU A 175 -8.74 -14.68 11.20
C GLU A 175 -8.66 -15.30 9.81
N GLY A 176 -8.27 -14.49 8.83
CA GLY A 176 -8.05 -14.90 7.46
C GLY A 176 -7.10 -16.09 7.35
N VAL A 177 -6.12 -16.17 8.25
CA VAL A 177 -5.04 -17.17 8.24
C VAL A 177 -5.22 -18.25 9.32
N GLY A 178 -6.38 -18.29 9.97
CA GLY A 178 -6.72 -19.30 10.97
C GLY A 178 -6.17 -19.02 12.37
N LEU A 179 -5.69 -17.81 12.64
CA LEU A 179 -5.29 -17.38 13.98
C LEU A 179 -6.49 -16.79 14.74
N PRO A 180 -6.46 -16.79 16.09
CA PRO A 180 -7.43 -16.04 16.88
C PRO A 180 -7.41 -14.55 16.48
N PRO A 181 -8.54 -13.84 16.53
CA PRO A 181 -8.64 -12.44 16.07
C PRO A 181 -7.77 -11.47 16.88
N SER A 182 -7.25 -11.85 18.04
CA SER A 182 -6.35 -11.03 18.84
C SER A 182 -5.19 -11.87 19.39
N GLY A 183 -4.10 -11.21 19.76
CA GLY A 183 -2.89 -11.80 20.31
C GLY A 183 -1.64 -11.35 19.57
N GLY A 184 -0.48 -11.73 20.11
CA GLY A 184 0.80 -11.38 19.51
C GLY A 184 1.10 -12.11 18.21
N ASN A 185 2.24 -11.77 17.61
CA ASN A 185 2.78 -12.49 16.46
C ASN A 185 3.06 -13.96 16.81
N PRO A 186 2.66 -14.91 15.95
CA PRO A 186 3.05 -16.30 16.13
C PRO A 186 4.58 -16.46 16.14
N ASP A 187 5.08 -17.33 17.02
CA ASP A 187 6.52 -17.56 17.14
C ASP A 187 7.14 -18.01 15.81
N GLY A 188 8.23 -17.36 15.43
CA GLY A 188 8.98 -17.69 14.23
C GLY A 188 8.32 -17.23 12.92
N LEU A 189 7.21 -16.49 12.95
CA LEU A 189 6.62 -15.88 11.77
C LEU A 189 6.93 -14.38 11.74
N THR A 190 7.44 -13.90 10.61
CA THR A 190 7.70 -12.48 10.37
C THR A 190 7.15 -12.05 9.02
N PHE A 191 6.80 -10.77 8.89
CA PHE A 191 6.38 -10.18 7.62
C PHE A 191 7.30 -9.03 7.26
N ALA A 192 7.57 -8.90 5.96
CA ALA A 192 8.20 -7.73 5.40
C ALA A 192 7.27 -7.17 4.31
N THR A 193 7.01 -5.87 4.37
CA THR A 193 6.32 -5.14 3.31
C THR A 193 7.34 -4.27 2.59
N SER A 194 7.30 -4.22 1.26
CA SER A 194 8.14 -3.34 0.45
C SER A 194 7.27 -2.58 -0.53
N VAL A 195 7.25 -1.26 -0.43
CA VAL A 195 6.56 -0.39 -1.37
C VAL A 195 7.46 -0.13 -2.57
N LYS A 196 6.94 -0.37 -3.77
CA LYS A 196 7.70 -0.28 -5.03
C LYS A 196 7.41 1.01 -5.78
N ALA A 197 6.19 1.52 -5.64
CA ALA A 197 5.78 2.74 -6.31
C ALA A 197 4.70 3.48 -5.52
N ALA A 198 4.63 4.78 -5.73
CA ALA A 198 3.61 5.65 -5.14
C ALA A 198 2.98 6.58 -6.19
N LEU A 199 1.71 6.92 -5.99
CA LEU A 199 0.96 7.92 -6.73
C LEU A 199 0.28 8.86 -5.74
N VAL A 200 0.55 10.16 -5.88
CA VAL A 200 0.21 11.17 -4.88
C VAL A 200 -0.79 12.16 -5.45
N ARG A 201 -1.87 12.43 -4.71
CA ARG A 201 -2.93 13.37 -5.13
C ARG A 201 -3.35 14.24 -3.95
N SER A 202 -3.35 15.57 -4.12
CA SER A 202 -3.97 16.46 -3.14
C SER A 202 -5.50 16.29 -3.17
N LEU A 203 -6.12 16.20 -2.00
CA LEU A 203 -7.58 16.15 -1.80
C LEU A 203 -8.18 17.52 -1.43
N ASP A 204 -7.33 18.52 -1.22
CA ASP A 204 -7.71 19.90 -0.98
C ASP A 204 -6.82 20.89 -1.75
N LYS A 205 -7.08 22.19 -1.55
CA LYS A 205 -6.37 23.27 -2.23
C LYS A 205 -5.09 23.70 -1.52
N SER A 206 -4.94 23.42 -0.23
CA SER A 206 -3.73 23.80 0.53
C SER A 206 -2.61 22.78 0.33
N GLY A 207 -2.95 21.54 -0.02
CA GLY A 207 -1.99 20.45 -0.06
C GLY A 207 -1.80 19.79 1.30
N ASP A 208 -2.59 20.16 2.31
CA ASP A 208 -2.50 19.63 3.67
C ASP A 208 -3.24 18.29 3.83
N VAL A 209 -4.01 17.88 2.82
CA VAL A 209 -4.62 16.55 2.77
C VAL A 209 -4.29 15.87 1.45
N ILE A 210 -3.63 14.72 1.54
CA ILE A 210 -3.06 14.01 0.40
C ILE A 210 -3.50 12.55 0.44
N ASP A 211 -3.93 12.04 -0.70
CA ASP A 211 -4.13 10.61 -0.96
C ASP A 211 -2.86 10.03 -1.59
N VAL A 212 -2.30 9.00 -0.97
CA VAL A 212 -1.11 8.29 -1.45
C VAL A 212 -1.49 6.86 -1.77
N TRP A 213 -1.58 6.55 -3.05
CA TRP A 213 -1.70 5.18 -3.56
C TRP A 213 -0.32 4.54 -3.60
N MET A 214 -0.24 3.26 -3.24
CA MET A 214 1.00 2.51 -3.15
C MET A 214 0.85 1.15 -3.82
N VAL A 215 1.88 0.76 -4.58
CA VAL A 215 2.08 -0.62 -5.03
C VAL A 215 3.09 -1.27 -4.10
N TYR A 216 2.75 -2.39 -3.50
CA TYR A 216 3.63 -3.08 -2.56
C TYR A 216 3.68 -4.59 -2.79
N ASP A 217 4.81 -5.16 -2.37
CA ASP A 217 4.97 -6.60 -2.17
C ASP A 217 4.98 -6.89 -0.68
N ARG A 218 4.54 -8.09 -0.30
CA ARG A 218 4.57 -8.56 1.07
C ARG A 218 4.98 -10.01 1.13
N TYR A 219 5.98 -10.25 1.95
CA TYR A 219 6.63 -11.54 2.16
C TYR A 219 6.37 -12.01 3.58
N ALA A 220 6.13 -13.30 3.73
CA ALA A 220 6.14 -13.97 5.02
C ALA A 220 7.43 -14.77 5.13
N THR A 221 8.09 -14.74 6.29
CA THR A 221 9.24 -15.60 6.57
C THR A 221 8.94 -16.43 7.81
N ILE A 222 9.15 -17.75 7.69
CA ILE A 222 8.98 -18.70 8.77
C ILE A 222 10.36 -19.20 9.18
N ARG A 223 10.64 -19.15 10.48
CA ARG A 223 11.85 -19.73 11.09
C ARG A 223 12.04 -21.16 10.59
N ASP A 224 13.26 -21.47 10.19
CA ASP A 224 13.69 -22.78 9.67
C ASP A 224 13.11 -23.21 8.31
N LYS A 225 12.20 -22.42 7.71
CA LYS A 225 11.66 -22.70 6.35
C LYS A 225 11.99 -21.63 5.31
N GLY A 226 12.41 -20.45 5.75
CA GLY A 226 12.74 -19.34 4.86
C GLY A 226 11.52 -18.53 4.43
N ALA A 227 11.67 -17.79 3.33
CA ALA A 227 10.63 -16.94 2.76
C ALA A 227 9.50 -17.76 2.13
N ASP A 228 8.31 -17.19 2.08
CA ASP A 228 7.15 -17.80 1.46
C ASP A 228 7.31 -17.93 -0.06
N GLU A 229 6.86 -19.05 -0.61
CA GLU A 229 6.97 -19.33 -2.06
C GLU A 229 5.97 -18.52 -2.89
N ASN A 230 4.93 -17.98 -2.26
CA ASN A 230 3.84 -17.26 -2.92
C ASN A 230 3.52 -15.94 -2.20
N PRO A 231 4.47 -14.98 -2.19
CA PRO A 231 4.26 -13.67 -1.57
C PRO A 231 3.15 -12.90 -2.27
N LEU A 232 2.53 -11.97 -1.54
CA LEU A 232 1.66 -10.99 -2.17
C LEU A 232 2.52 -10.05 -3.02
N ARG A 233 2.21 -9.95 -4.31
CA ARG A 233 2.95 -9.11 -5.24
C ARG A 233 2.05 -8.14 -5.96
N ASP A 234 2.58 -6.95 -6.21
CA ASP A 234 1.94 -5.88 -6.97
C ASP A 234 0.57 -5.48 -6.38
N GLU A 235 0.42 -5.59 -5.07
CA GLU A 235 -0.81 -5.21 -4.40
C GLU A 235 -0.95 -3.70 -4.33
N VAL A 236 -2.17 -3.22 -4.54
CA VAL A 236 -2.49 -1.78 -4.51
C VAL A 236 -3.30 -1.44 -3.28
N THR A 237 -2.87 -0.40 -2.57
CA THR A 237 -3.56 0.19 -1.41
C THR A 237 -3.41 1.71 -1.43
N ASN A 238 -4.07 2.41 -0.50
CA ASN A 238 -3.86 3.83 -0.29
C ASN A 238 -3.94 4.22 1.19
N LEU A 239 -3.29 5.34 1.53
CA LEU A 239 -3.48 6.06 2.78
C LEU A 239 -3.86 7.50 2.48
N ILE A 240 -4.84 8.03 3.20
CA ILE A 240 -5.14 9.47 3.19
C ILE A 240 -4.41 10.08 4.39
N LEU A 241 -3.51 11.00 4.09
CA LEU A 241 -2.71 11.72 5.07
C LEU A 241 -3.20 13.16 5.20
N LYS A 242 -3.16 13.66 6.44
CA LYS A 242 -3.49 15.03 6.80
C LYS A 242 -2.33 15.61 7.61
N TRP A 243 -1.88 16.79 7.23
CA TRP A 243 -0.87 17.52 8.00
C TRP A 243 -1.49 18.07 9.28
N ASP A 244 -0.89 17.75 10.44
CA ASP A 244 -1.42 18.18 11.75
C ASP A 244 -0.68 19.37 12.37
N GLY A 245 0.26 19.97 11.62
CA GLY A 245 1.17 21.01 12.09
C GLY A 245 2.55 20.49 12.45
N THR A 246 2.69 19.20 12.73
CA THR A 246 3.95 18.57 13.16
C THR A 246 4.38 17.40 12.28
N ASP A 247 3.42 16.62 11.79
CA ASP A 247 3.66 15.40 11.02
C ASP A 247 2.47 15.08 10.10
N TRP A 248 2.67 14.16 9.17
CA TRP A 248 1.58 13.60 8.36
C TRP A 248 0.85 12.52 9.14
N LYS A 249 -0.47 12.63 9.28
CA LYS A 249 -1.30 11.68 10.03
C LYS A 249 -2.36 11.02 9.15
N VAL A 250 -2.59 9.72 9.32
CA VAL A 250 -3.62 8.98 8.60
C VAL A 250 -5.01 9.42 9.07
N THR A 251 -5.91 9.65 8.13
CA THR A 251 -7.32 9.98 8.42
C THR A 251 -8.25 9.13 7.57
N THR A 252 -9.41 8.78 8.12
CA THR A 252 -10.51 8.13 7.41
C THR A 252 -11.79 8.97 7.44
N GLU A 253 -11.66 10.28 7.67
CA GLU A 253 -12.78 11.21 7.66
C GLU A 253 -13.55 11.16 6.32
N ALA A 254 -14.89 11.09 6.43
CA ALA A 254 -15.79 10.92 5.29
C ALA A 254 -15.61 11.97 4.19
N GLN A 255 -15.31 13.22 4.57
CA GLN A 255 -15.14 14.33 3.62
C GLN A 255 -13.91 14.17 2.69
N TYR A 256 -12.92 13.39 3.11
CA TYR A 256 -11.72 13.13 2.30
C TYR A 256 -11.84 11.80 1.58
N THR A 257 -12.34 10.75 2.24
CA THR A 257 -12.57 9.45 1.60
C THR A 257 -13.54 9.55 0.42
N ALA A 258 -14.56 10.42 0.50
CA ALA A 258 -15.47 10.70 -0.61
C ALA A 258 -14.82 11.36 -1.84
N LYS A 259 -13.59 11.89 -1.71
CA LYS A 259 -12.84 12.53 -2.81
C LYS A 259 -11.79 11.61 -3.42
N VAL A 260 -11.49 10.48 -2.79
CA VAL A 260 -10.52 9.51 -3.28
C VAL A 260 -10.92 9.02 -4.67
N LYS A 261 -9.95 9.00 -5.57
CA LYS A 261 -10.12 8.45 -6.91
C LYS A 261 -9.07 7.38 -7.09
N GLY A 262 -9.53 6.14 -7.30
CA GLY A 262 -8.65 5.01 -7.59
C GLY A 262 -7.75 5.27 -8.81
N PRO A 263 -6.61 4.57 -8.89
CA PRO A 263 -5.82 4.56 -10.12
C PRO A 263 -6.65 3.93 -11.24
N ARG A 264 -6.44 4.39 -12.48
CA ARG A 264 -7.05 3.72 -13.64
C ARG A 264 -6.43 2.34 -13.85
N ALA A 265 -7.12 1.46 -14.56
CA ALA A 265 -6.53 0.21 -15.00
C ALA A 265 -5.57 0.47 -16.17
N TYR A 266 -4.28 0.21 -15.97
CA TYR A 266 -3.24 0.21 -17.00
C TYR A 266 -2.19 -0.84 -16.66
N ASP A 267 -1.42 -1.25 -17.66
CA ASP A 267 -0.17 -1.96 -17.41
C ASP A 267 0.75 -1.07 -16.54
N PRO A 268 1.19 -1.54 -15.35
CA PRO A 268 2.04 -0.77 -14.44
C PRO A 268 3.37 -0.33 -15.06
N ALA A 269 3.86 -1.03 -16.07
CA ALA A 269 5.07 -0.65 -16.81
C ALA A 269 4.80 0.33 -17.94
N SER A 270 3.54 0.69 -18.22
CA SER A 270 3.20 1.54 -19.36
C SER A 270 3.50 3.02 -19.12
N LYS A 271 3.70 3.75 -20.22
CA LYS A 271 3.73 5.22 -20.24
C LYS A 271 2.48 5.89 -19.66
N TYR A 272 1.35 5.19 -19.63
CA TYR A 272 0.10 5.70 -19.06
C TYR A 272 0.17 5.74 -17.53
N ALA A 273 0.82 4.75 -16.91
CA ALA A 273 1.08 4.75 -15.47
C ALA A 273 1.93 5.96 -15.06
N TRP A 274 2.98 6.25 -15.85
CA TRP A 274 3.82 7.43 -15.66
C TRP A 274 3.03 8.74 -15.83
N ALA A 275 2.23 8.84 -16.90
CA ALA A 275 1.41 10.01 -17.19
C ALA A 275 0.34 10.27 -16.11
N GLU A 276 -0.16 9.22 -15.45
CA GLU A 276 -1.08 9.34 -14.32
C GLU A 276 -0.39 9.81 -13.03
N GLY A 277 0.92 9.67 -12.94
CA GLY A 277 1.72 10.16 -11.82
C GLY A 277 2.37 9.07 -10.97
N TRP A 278 2.31 7.79 -11.36
CA TRP A 278 3.06 6.76 -10.64
C TRP A 278 4.55 7.01 -10.73
N ARG A 279 5.23 6.85 -9.61
CA ARG A 279 6.68 6.95 -9.49
C ARG A 279 7.20 5.74 -8.74
N VAL A 280 8.28 5.13 -9.23
CA VAL A 280 9.01 4.11 -8.47
C VAL A 280 9.68 4.80 -7.29
N VAL A 281 9.60 4.19 -6.11
CA VAL A 281 10.25 4.69 -4.90
C VAL A 281 11.59 3.99 -4.70
N SER A 282 12.49 4.63 -3.98
CA SER A 282 13.76 4.04 -3.56
C SER A 282 14.10 4.47 -2.15
N ASP A 283 14.73 3.58 -1.40
CA ASP A 283 15.32 3.91 -0.10
C ASP A 283 16.30 5.08 -0.25
N GLY A 284 16.22 6.04 0.68
CA GLY A 284 17.06 7.25 0.72
C GLY A 284 18.23 7.19 1.69
#